data_AF-A0A967DWE7-F1
#
_entry.id   AF-A0A967DWE7-F1
#
_cell.length_a   1.000
_cell.length_b   1.000
_cell.length_c   1.000
_cell.angle_alpha   90.00
_cell.angle_beta   90.00
_cell.angle_gamma   90.00
#
_symmetry.space_group_name_H-M   'P 1'
#
loop_
_entity.id
_entity.type
_entity.pdbx_description
1 polymer ?
#
loop_
_entity_poly.entity_id
_entity_poly.type
_entity_poly.pdbx_seq_one_letter_code
_entity_poly.pdbx_strand_id
1 'polypeptide(L)'
;MTILFRYILREFSKIFGMCFAGLVTIYLVIDFFEKVRRFLRYESGILPILTYFALKIPSISFQVAPFAILVSTLLTVGLLSRSNEITAMRSCGISLFWMASPFLLFAGAVSLVLLSFSSTIIPLASERAEEVRVIHIEQKPAPVTLQAAQ
;
A
#
# COMPACT_ATOMS: atom_id res chain seq x y z
N MET A 1 20.11 16.98 18.09
CA MET A 1 18.85 16.28 18.46
C MET A 1 18.52 15.13 17.51
N THR A 2 19.50 14.32 17.09
CA THR A 2 19.27 13.22 16.14
C THR A 2 18.75 11.94 16.82
N ILE A 3 18.98 11.79 18.12
CA ILE A 3 18.54 10.63 18.91
C ILE A 3 17.01 10.59 18.99
N LEU A 4 16.37 11.69 19.41
CA LEU A 4 14.91 11.82 19.49
C LEU A 4 14.25 11.64 18.11
N PHE A 5 14.83 12.26 17.09
CA PHE A 5 14.34 12.12 15.71
C PHE A 5 14.36 10.66 15.25
N ARG A 6 15.49 9.97 15.44
CA ARG A 6 15.66 8.56 15.07
C ARG A 6 14.75 7.65 15.88
N TYR A 7 14.50 7.98 17.15
CA TYR A 7 13.58 7.23 18.00
C TYR A 7 12.14 7.33 17.48
N ILE A 8 11.62 8.54 17.27
CA ILE A 8 10.27 8.77 16.73
C ILE A 8 10.12 8.12 15.37
N LEU A 9 11.11 8.28 14.48
CA LEU A 9 11.07 7.68 13.14
C LEU A 9 11.08 6.15 13.19
N ARG A 10 11.89 5.55 14.08
CA ARG A 10 11.93 4.09 14.26
C ARG A 10 10.61 3.57 14.78
N GLU A 11 10.02 4.22 15.77
CA GLU A 11 8.75 3.79 16.35
C GLU A 11 7.61 3.94 15.35
N PHE A 12 7.56 5.07 14.64
CA PHE A 12 6.62 5.28 13.54
C PHE A 12 6.76 4.22 12.44
N SER A 13 7.99 3.91 12.00
CA SER A 13 8.22 2.92 10.93
C SER A 13 7.75 1.51 11.30
N LYS A 14 7.89 1.10 12.58
CA LYS A 14 7.38 -0.19 13.06
C LYS A 14 5.86 -0.23 13.05
N ILE A 15 5.22 0.82 13.59
CA ILE A 15 3.76 0.93 13.66
C ILE A 15 3.18 0.99 12.24
N PHE A 16 3.80 1.77 11.36
CA PHE A 16 3.45 1.81 9.94
C PHE A 16 3.54 0.44 9.29
N GLY A 17 4.63 -0.31 9.48
CA GLY A 17 4.78 -1.65 8.92
C GLY A 17 3.69 -2.62 9.40
N MET A 18 3.35 -2.60 10.68
CA MET A 18 2.27 -3.42 11.25
C MET A 18 0.90 -3.03 10.70
N CYS A 19 0.58 -1.73 10.66
CA CYS A 19 -0.68 -1.23 10.12
C CYS A 19 -0.82 -1.52 8.62
N PHE A 20 0.24 -1.29 7.86
CA PHE A 20 0.26 -1.53 6.42
C PHE A 20 0.05 -3.02 6.12
N ALA A 21 0.79 -3.91 6.78
CA ALA A 21 0.60 -5.35 6.64
C ALA A 21 -0.82 -5.80 7.03
N GLY A 22 -1.37 -5.25 8.12
CA GLY A 22 -2.74 -5.54 8.55
C GLY A 22 -3.79 -5.11 7.53
N LEU A 23 -3.70 -3.86 7.04
CA LEU A 23 -4.64 -3.34 6.04
C LEU A 23 -4.55 -4.08 4.71
N VAL A 24 -3.34 -4.39 4.24
CA VAL A 24 -3.13 -5.18 3.02
C VAL A 24 -3.73 -6.58 3.18
N THR A 25 -3.55 -7.21 4.35
CA THR A 25 -4.12 -8.54 4.63
C THR A 25 -5.65 -8.51 4.60
N ILE A 26 -6.27 -7.54 5.27
CA ILE A 26 -7.73 -7.38 5.28
C ILE A 26 -8.24 -7.15 3.84
N TYR A 27 -7.56 -6.31 3.07
CA TYR A 27 -7.93 -6.07 1.67
C TYR A 27 -7.85 -7.35 0.84
N LEU A 28 -6.76 -8.12 0.96
CA LEU A 28 -6.58 -9.38 0.24
C LEU A 28 -7.68 -10.39 0.56
N VAL A 29 -8.06 -10.51 1.84
CA VAL A 29 -9.15 -11.39 2.26
C VAL A 29 -10.47 -10.96 1.61
N ILE A 30 -10.79 -9.66 1.63
CA ILE A 30 -12.01 -9.14 0.99
C ILE A 30 -12.02 -9.44 -0.52
N ASP A 31 -10.92 -9.14 -1.22
CA ASP A 31 -10.80 -9.36 -2.67
C ASP A 31 -10.87 -10.86 -3.04
N PHE A 32 -10.32 -11.73 -2.18
CA PHE A 32 -10.43 -13.19 -2.32
C PHE A 32 -11.87 -13.66 -2.22
N PHE A 33 -12.60 -13.28 -1.17
CA PHE A 33 -13.98 -13.68 -0.97
C PHE A 33 -14.92 -13.13 -2.05
N GLU A 34 -14.64 -11.94 -2.59
CA GLU A 34 -15.42 -11.39 -3.69
C GLU A 34 -15.28 -12.22 -4.97
N LYS A 35 -14.07 -12.70 -5.26
CA LYS A 35 -13.74 -13.42 -6.50
C LYS A 35 -13.86 -14.93 -6.42
N VAL A 36 -13.92 -15.51 -5.21
CA VAL A 36 -14.02 -16.98 -5.03
C VAL A 36 -15.18 -17.58 -5.82
N ARG A 37 -16.34 -16.90 -5.85
CA ARG A 37 -17.52 -17.34 -6.61
C ARG A 37 -17.30 -17.34 -8.13
N ARG A 38 -16.44 -16.47 -8.64
CA ARG A 38 -16.07 -16.44 -10.07
C ARG A 38 -15.03 -17.51 -10.39
N PHE A 39 -14.07 -17.76 -9.50
CA PHE A 39 -13.07 -18.82 -9.69
C PHE A 39 -13.69 -20.21 -9.71
N LEU A 40 -14.69 -20.47 -8.86
CA LEU A 40 -15.41 -21.76 -8.88
C LEU A 40 -16.19 -22.01 -10.19
N ARG A 41 -16.52 -20.98 -10.97
CA ARG A 41 -17.26 -21.14 -12.23
C ARG A 41 -16.38 -21.47 -13.44
N TYR A 42 -15.07 -21.23 -13.37
CA TYR A 42 -14.19 -21.26 -14.54
C TYR A 42 -13.17 -22.41 -14.55
N GLU A 43 -13.23 -23.35 -13.58
CA GLU A 43 -12.24 -24.46 -13.42
C GLU A 43 -10.78 -24.00 -13.62
N SER A 44 -10.45 -22.77 -13.22
CA SER A 44 -9.11 -22.23 -13.40
C SER A 44 -8.19 -22.80 -12.32
N GLY A 45 -7.06 -23.36 -12.75
CA GLY A 45 -6.07 -23.91 -11.83
C GLY A 45 -5.62 -22.90 -10.76
N ILE A 46 -5.15 -23.41 -9.62
CA ILE A 46 -4.69 -22.57 -8.48
C ILE A 46 -3.52 -21.64 -8.86
N LEU A 47 -2.66 -22.04 -9.82
CA LEU A 47 -1.52 -21.23 -10.25
C LEU A 47 -1.90 -19.86 -10.83
N PRO A 48 -2.79 -19.73 -11.83
CA PRO A 48 -3.17 -18.43 -12.38
C PRO A 48 -3.85 -17.50 -11.35
N ILE A 49 -4.54 -18.05 -10.35
CA ILE A 49 -5.12 -17.27 -9.25
C ILE A 49 -4.01 -16.62 -8.40
N LEU A 50 -2.97 -17.39 -8.07
CA LEU A 50 -1.83 -16.90 -7.28
C LEU A 50 -1.05 -15.80 -8.03
N THR A 51 -0.81 -15.99 -9.32
CA THR A 51 -0.13 -15.02 -10.19
C THR A 51 -0.94 -13.72 -10.32
N TYR A 52 -2.27 -13.83 -10.42
CA TYR A 52 -3.16 -12.67 -10.45
C TYR A 52 -3.09 -11.85 -9.15
N PHE A 53 -3.13 -12.53 -7.99
CA PHE A 53 -2.98 -11.84 -6.70
C PHE A 53 -1.60 -11.17 -6.56
N ALA A 54 -0.53 -11.84 -7.00
CA ALA A 54 0.82 -11.28 -6.97
C ALA A 54 0.94 -10.01 -7.83
N LEU A 55 0.33 -9.99 -9.03
CA LEU A 55 0.28 -8.79 -9.89
C LEU A 55 -0.58 -7.66 -9.31
N LYS A 56 -1.54 -7.98 -8.43
CA LYS A 56 -2.44 -6.99 -7.83
C LYS A 56 -1.85 -6.31 -6.59
N ILE A 57 -0.89 -6.94 -5.90
CA ILE A 57 -0.24 -6.40 -4.69
C ILE A 57 0.27 -4.95 -4.86
N PRO A 58 0.96 -4.57 -5.95
CA PRO A 58 1.42 -3.19 -6.13
C PRO A 58 0.29 -2.17 -6.22
N SER A 59 -0.81 -2.52 -6.90
CA SER A 59 -2.00 -1.67 -7.03
C SER A 59 -2.73 -1.50 -5.70
N ILE A 60 -2.90 -2.60 -4.95
CA ILE A 60 -3.50 -2.60 -3.61
C ILE A 60 -2.66 -1.76 -2.65
N SER A 61 -1.35 -1.93 -2.68
CA SER A 61 -0.40 -1.17 -1.86
C SER A 61 -0.54 0.33 -2.11
N PHE A 62 -0.69 0.75 -3.36
CA PHE A 62 -0.89 2.15 -3.71
C PHE A 62 -2.19 2.72 -3.13
N GLN A 63 -3.27 1.96 -3.19
CA GLN A 63 -4.56 2.38 -2.66
C GLN A 63 -4.60 2.40 -1.13
N VAL A 64 -3.93 1.44 -0.48
CA VAL A 64 -3.93 1.25 0.99
C VAL A 64 -2.93 2.17 1.69
N ALA A 65 -1.83 2.55 1.03
CA ALA A 65 -0.78 3.38 1.63
C ALA A 65 -1.25 4.68 2.31
N PRO A 66 -2.10 5.54 1.71
CA PRO A 66 -2.55 6.76 2.39
C PRO A 66 -3.33 6.47 3.68
N PHE A 67 -4.13 5.40 3.71
CA PHE A 67 -4.84 4.97 4.92
C PHE A 67 -3.88 4.44 5.98
N ALA A 68 -2.88 3.65 5.57
CA ALA A 68 -1.86 3.12 6.48
C ALA A 68 -1.03 4.25 7.13
N ILE A 69 -0.65 5.29 6.38
CA ILE A 69 0.06 6.47 6.90
C ILE A 69 -0.80 7.19 7.94
N LEU A 70 -2.09 7.38 7.66
CA LEU A 70 -3.00 8.09 8.57
C LEU A 70 -3.17 7.33 9.90
N VAL A 71 -3.50 6.05 9.83
CA VAL A 71 -3.71 5.20 11.02
C VAL A 71 -2.43 5.07 11.85
N SER A 72 -1.29 4.84 11.20
CA SER A 72 0.00 4.72 11.91
C SER A 72 0.42 6.02 12.58
N THR A 73 0.15 7.18 11.97
CA THR A 73 0.46 8.48 12.57
C THR A 73 -0.36 8.68 13.84
N LEU A 74 -1.66 8.39 13.76
CA LEU A 74 -2.56 8.52 14.89
C LEU A 74 -2.18 7.57 16.03
N LEU A 75 -1.86 6.32 15.72
CA LEU A 75 -1.41 5.35 16.73
C LEU A 75 -0.08 5.73 17.37
N THR A 76 0.89 6.20 16.59
CA THR A 76 2.21 6.59 17.11
C THR A 76 2.07 7.79 18.04
N VAL A 77 1.37 8.84 17.61
CA VAL A 77 1.10 10.02 18.46
C VAL A 77 0.30 9.62 19.70
N GLY A 78 -0.68 8.72 19.55
CA GLY A 78 -1.47 8.18 20.66
C GLY A 78 -0.62 7.42 21.70
N LEU A 79 0.30 6.59 21.26
CA LEU A 79 1.22 5.85 22.13
C LEU A 79 2.20 6.78 22.85
N LEU A 80 2.81 7.74 22.14
CA LEU A 80 3.70 8.73 22.74
C LEU A 80 2.97 9.65 23.73
N SER A 81 1.69 9.97 23.45
CA SER A 81 0.83 10.72 24.38
C SER A 81 0.52 9.92 25.63
N ARG A 82 0.13 8.64 25.47
CA ARG A 82 -0.18 7.73 26.59
C ARG A 82 1.01 7.51 27.52
N SER A 83 2.22 7.45 26.97
CA SER A 83 3.47 7.32 27.74
C SER A 83 3.97 8.67 28.32
N ASN A 84 3.22 9.77 28.16
CA ASN A 84 3.63 11.12 28.54
C ASN A 84 4.93 11.62 27.89
N GLU A 85 5.41 10.98 26.82
CA GLU A 85 6.64 11.37 26.12
C GLU A 85 6.46 12.72 25.40
N ILE A 86 5.28 12.97 24.83
CA ILE A 86 4.94 14.27 24.23
C ILE A 86 4.98 15.39 25.27
N THR A 87 4.41 15.14 26.44
CA THR A 87 4.39 16.09 27.55
C THR A 87 5.82 16.40 28.01
N ALA A 88 6.66 15.37 28.19
CA ALA A 88 8.06 15.54 28.57
C ALA A 88 8.86 16.35 27.53
N MET A 89 8.70 16.03 26.23
CA MET A 89 9.34 16.78 25.15
C MET A 89 8.91 18.25 25.12
N ARG A 90 7.62 18.51 25.35
CA ARG A 90 7.06 19.87 25.43
C ARG A 90 7.60 20.65 26.62
N SER A 91 7.76 20.01 27.78
CA SER A 91 8.38 20.63 28.97
C SER A 91 9.85 21.00 28.75
N CYS A 92 10.57 20.27 27.89
CA CYS A 92 11.93 20.63 27.47
C CYS A 92 11.99 21.74 26.40
N GLY A 93 10.85 22.36 26.05
CA GLY A 93 10.79 23.44 25.06
C GLY A 93 10.83 22.98 23.61
N ILE A 94 10.65 21.69 23.32
CA ILE A 94 10.65 21.18 21.95
C ILE A 94 9.37 21.62 21.22
N SER A 95 9.54 22.24 20.05
CA SER A 95 8.43 22.70 19.20
C SER A 95 7.62 21.53 18.64
N LEU A 96 6.30 21.73 18.53
CA LEU A 96 5.38 20.75 17.94
C LEU A 96 5.72 20.47 16.46
N PHE A 97 6.13 21.51 15.72
CA PHE A 97 6.55 21.38 14.33
C PHE A 97 7.79 20.49 14.17
N TRP A 98 8.69 20.52 15.14
CA TRP A 98 9.87 19.66 15.12
C TRP A 98 9.48 18.19 15.31
N MET A 99 8.54 17.89 16.21
CA MET A 99 8.01 16.54 16.40
C MET A 99 7.23 16.03 15.18
N ALA A 100 6.59 16.92 14.40
CA ALA A 100 5.89 16.57 13.17
C ALA A 100 6.85 16.25 12.00
N SER A 101 8.06 16.82 12.00
CA SER A 101 9.04 16.65 10.92
C SER A 101 9.41 15.19 10.55
N PRO A 102 9.62 14.23 11.49
CA PRO A 102 9.89 12.83 11.12
C PRO A 102 8.72 12.17 10.39
N PHE A 103 7.48 12.52 10.73
CA PHE A 103 6.29 11.99 10.05
C PHE A 103 6.21 12.50 8.62
N LEU A 104 6.47 13.80 8.41
CA LEU A 104 6.47 14.41 7.07
C LEU A 104 7.61 13.86 6.20
N LEU A 105 8.82 13.71 6.76
CA LEU A 105 9.95 13.11 6.04
C LEU A 105 9.65 11.67 5.60
N PHE A 106 9.08 10.87 6.50
CA PHE A 106 8.70 9.50 6.17
C PHE A 106 7.58 9.44 5.13
N ALA A 107 6.53 10.25 5.29
CA ALA A 107 5.43 10.32 4.32
C ALA A 107 5.92 10.80 2.94
N GLY A 108 6.84 11.76 2.89
CA GLY A 108 7.48 12.22 1.66
C GLY A 108 8.29 11.11 0.99
N ALA A 109 9.08 10.36 1.77
CA ALA A 109 9.84 9.21 1.26
C ALA A 109 8.91 8.11 0.71
N VAL A 110 7.84 7.76 1.44
CA VAL A 110 6.85 6.77 1.00
C VAL A 110 6.11 7.25 -0.24
N SER A 111 5.76 8.54 -0.32
CA SER A 111 5.13 9.15 -1.50
C SER A 111 6.02 9.08 -2.73
N LEU A 112 7.32 9.36 -2.61
CA LEU A 112 8.27 9.22 -3.71
C LEU A 112 8.36 7.77 -4.19
N VAL A 113 8.44 6.82 -3.25
CA VAL A 113 8.40 5.38 -3.59
C VAL A 113 7.10 5.05 -4.32
N LEU A 114 5.95 5.44 -3.79
CA LEU A 114 4.65 5.21 -4.43
C LEU A 114 4.56 5.83 -5.83
N LEU A 115 5.13 7.02 -6.03
CA LEU A 115 5.15 7.70 -7.32
C LEU A 115 6.02 6.95 -8.32
N SER A 116 7.21 6.48 -7.94
CA SER A 116 8.05 5.62 -8.79
C SER A 116 7.35 4.31 -9.15
N PHE A 117 6.65 3.69 -8.19
CA PHE A 117 5.86 2.49 -8.45
C PHE A 117 4.67 2.80 -9.37
N SER A 118 3.99 3.92 -9.18
CA SER A 118 2.84 4.34 -9.97
C SER A 118 3.22 4.70 -11.42
N SER A 119 4.38 5.33 -11.62
CA SER A 119 4.80 5.76 -12.96
C SER A 119 5.30 4.62 -13.85
N THR A 120 5.67 3.47 -13.30
CA THR A 120 6.29 2.39 -14.09
C THR A 120 5.66 1.03 -13.80
N ILE A 121 5.50 0.66 -12.53
CA ILE A 121 5.11 -0.69 -12.13
C ILE A 121 3.59 -0.90 -12.21
N ILE A 122 2.79 0.08 -11.79
CA ILE A 122 1.33 -0.01 -11.80
C ILE A 122 0.72 -0.06 -13.21
N PRO A 123 1.12 0.77 -14.20
CA PRO A 123 0.58 0.68 -15.55
C PRO A 123 0.97 -0.63 -16.23
N LEU A 124 2.23 -1.06 -16.12
CA LEU A 124 2.69 -2.35 -16.66
C LEU A 124 1.97 -3.54 -16.01
N ALA A 125 1.75 -3.51 -14.69
CA ALA A 125 1.00 -4.55 -13.99
C ALA A 125 -0.50 -4.53 -14.34
N SER A 126 -1.07 -3.35 -14.59
CA SER A 126 -2.49 -3.19 -14.95
C SER A 126 -2.76 -3.58 -16.40
N GLU A 127 -1.85 -3.27 -17.33
CA GLU A 127 -1.89 -3.75 -18.72
C GLU A 127 -1.77 -5.27 -18.79
N ARG A 128 -0.81 -5.86 -18.06
CA ARG A 128 -0.66 -7.33 -17.99
C ARG A 128 -1.83 -8.02 -17.28
N ALA A 129 -2.42 -7.39 -16.26
CA ALA A 129 -3.60 -7.92 -15.59
C ALA A 129 -4.84 -7.85 -16.50
N GLU A 130 -4.95 -6.83 -17.34
CA GLU A 130 -6.04 -6.71 -18.31
C GLU A 130 -5.83 -7.66 -19.51
N GLU A 131 -4.59 -7.87 -19.99
CA GLU A 131 -4.29 -8.91 -20.97
C GLU A 131 -4.70 -10.31 -20.47
N VAL A 132 -4.34 -10.66 -19.24
CA VAL A 132 -4.74 -11.95 -18.65
C VAL A 132 -6.25 -12.03 -18.48
N ARG A 133 -6.93 -10.93 -18.16
CA ARG A 133 -8.39 -10.88 -18.03
C ARG A 133 -9.10 -11.03 -19.38
N VAL A 134 -8.62 -10.37 -20.42
CA VAL A 134 -9.20 -10.40 -21.77
C VAL A 134 -8.96 -11.77 -22.43
N ILE A 135 -7.77 -12.35 -22.26
CA ILE A 135 -7.38 -13.60 -22.93
C ILE A 135 -7.93 -14.84 -22.20
N HIS A 136 -7.96 -14.86 -20.85
CA HIS A 136 -8.35 -16.05 -20.08
C HIS A 136 -9.73 -16.00 -19.41
N ILE A 137 -10.36 -14.83 -19.22
CA ILE A 137 -11.65 -14.73 -18.51
C ILE A 137 -12.82 -14.37 -19.43
N GLU A 138 -12.62 -13.61 -20.52
CA GLU A 138 -13.74 -13.18 -21.38
C GLU A 138 -13.91 -13.94 -22.70
N GLN A 139 -12.95 -14.77 -23.16
CA GLN A 139 -13.01 -15.43 -24.49
C GLN A 139 -13.59 -14.52 -25.60
N LYS A 140 -13.20 -13.24 -25.60
CA LYS A 140 -13.62 -12.25 -26.61
C LYS A 140 -12.40 -11.94 -27.49
N PRO A 141 -12.55 -11.86 -28.83
CA PRO A 141 -11.41 -11.73 -29.72
C PRO A 141 -10.72 -10.39 -29.48
N ALA A 142 -9.39 -10.42 -29.63
CA ALA A 142 -8.47 -9.32 -29.36
C ALA A 142 -8.99 -7.96 -29.89
N PRO A 143 -8.75 -6.85 -29.16
CA PRO A 143 -9.13 -5.54 -29.64
C PRO A 143 -8.45 -5.26 -30.99
N VAL A 144 -9.26 -4.83 -31.95
CA VAL A 144 -9.01 -4.70 -33.40
C VAL A 144 -7.96 -3.61 -33.74
N THR A 145 -7.14 -3.17 -32.78
CA THR A 145 -6.17 -2.08 -32.99
C THR A 145 -4.89 -2.48 -33.73
N LEU A 146 -4.63 -3.79 -33.93
CA LEU A 146 -3.46 -4.28 -34.68
C LEU A 146 -3.75 -4.68 -36.14
N GLN A 147 -5.00 -4.57 -36.62
CA GLN A 147 -5.34 -4.83 -38.03
C GLN A 147 -5.35 -3.58 -38.92
N ALA A 148 -5.23 -2.37 -38.36
CA ALA A 148 -5.24 -1.12 -39.14
C ALA A 148 -3.83 -0.55 -39.42
N ALA A 149 -2.76 -1.25 -39.00
CA ALA A 149 -1.37 -0.81 -39.17
C ALA A 149 -0.51 -1.80 -39.98
N GLN A 150 -1.12 -2.77 -40.66
CA GLN A 150 -0.49 -3.57 -41.72
C GLN A 150 -1.06 -3.17 -43.08
#